data_AF-A0A956MY91-F1
#
_entry.id   AF-A0A956MY91-F1
#
_cell.length_a   1.000
_cell.length_b   1.000
_cell.length_c   1.000
_cell.angle_alpha   90.00
_cell.angle_beta   90.00
_cell.angle_gamma   90.00
#
_symmetry.space_group_name_H-M   'P 1'
#
loop_
_entity.id
_entity.type
_entity.pdbx_description
1 polymer ?
#
loop_
_entity_poly.entity_id
_entity_poly.type
_entity_poly.pdbx_seq_one_letter_code
_entity_poly.pdbx_strand_id
1 'polypeptide(L)'
;MKKIINVIFSVIFSVLIISTIIKFTVGFKQLYYFDIEYLNIPVLSGLSKEDIKKNYDYMIDYNLDKDNKEFELPSIKSSENGKIHFEEVRNIFQILNKIFKISLVLSIIGLVINILNKNIEFLKTTSKALIVIPLILMLPIVVNFEGSFVLFHKTMFNNDYWIFDPNLDPVINILPEEFFFHAGLMILILIIIASLTNYLIYRFLKREQ
;
A
#
# COMPACT_ATOMS: atom_id res chain seq x y z
N MET A 1 15.26 -26.03 -15.35
CA MET A 1 15.91 -24.69 -15.36
C MET A 1 14.98 -23.60 -15.91
N LYS A 2 14.48 -23.67 -17.16
CA LYS A 2 13.59 -22.64 -17.74
C LYS A 2 12.33 -22.32 -16.90
N LYS A 3 11.67 -23.35 -16.35
CA LYS A 3 10.48 -23.18 -15.48
C LYS A 3 10.77 -22.46 -14.17
N ILE A 4 11.94 -22.70 -13.57
CA ILE A 4 12.37 -22.05 -12.31
C ILE A 4 12.66 -20.57 -12.57
N ILE A 5 13.39 -20.27 -13.65
CA ILE A 5 13.70 -18.89 -14.06
C ILE A 5 12.41 -18.09 -14.29
N ASN A 6 11.39 -18.69 -14.93
CA ASN A 6 10.09 -18.05 -15.13
C ASN A 6 9.41 -17.71 -13.79
N VAL A 7 9.43 -18.63 -12.83
CA VAL A 7 8.85 -18.39 -11.51
C VAL A 7 9.58 -17.27 -10.79
N ILE A 8 10.92 -17.26 -10.81
CA ILE A 8 11.73 -16.21 -10.18
C ILE A 8 11.38 -14.84 -10.76
N PHE A 9 11.40 -14.69 -12.09
CA PHE A 9 11.03 -13.42 -12.71
C PHE A 9 9.59 -13.05 -12.42
N SER A 10 8.68 -14.02 -12.39
CA SER A 10 7.27 -13.74 -12.09
C SER A 10 7.08 -13.18 -10.69
N VAL A 11 7.77 -13.75 -9.69
CA VAL A 11 7.74 -13.26 -8.31
C VAL A 11 8.31 -11.84 -8.22
N ILE A 12 9.45 -11.58 -8.85
CA ILE A 12 10.07 -10.25 -8.87
C ILE A 12 9.13 -9.22 -9.48
N PHE A 13 8.50 -9.55 -10.63
CA PHE A 13 7.52 -8.69 -11.27
C PHE A 13 6.27 -8.46 -10.41
N SER A 14 5.76 -9.50 -9.74
CA SER A 14 4.64 -9.36 -8.81
C SER A 14 4.99 -8.44 -7.65
N VAL A 15 6.19 -8.55 -7.08
CA VAL A 15 6.67 -7.66 -6.01
C VAL A 15 6.76 -6.21 -6.50
N LEU A 16 7.27 -5.98 -7.71
CA LEU A 16 7.29 -4.64 -8.32
C LEU A 16 5.87 -4.08 -8.46
N ILE A 17 4.95 -4.85 -9.03
CA ILE A 17 3.56 -4.42 -9.26
C ILE A 17 2.86 -4.11 -7.93
N ILE A 18 2.94 -5.02 -6.95
CA ILE A 18 2.29 -4.85 -5.64
C ILE A 18 2.88 -3.64 -4.91
N SER A 19 4.21 -3.50 -4.86
CA SER A 19 4.83 -2.35 -4.21
C SER A 19 4.50 -1.03 -4.91
N THR A 20 4.36 -1.02 -6.24
CA THR A 20 3.90 0.13 -7.01
C THR A 20 2.47 0.52 -6.63
N ILE A 21 1.56 -0.46 -6.56
CA ILE A 21 0.15 -0.25 -6.21
C ILE A 21 0.00 0.29 -4.78
N ILE A 22 0.72 -0.27 -3.81
CA ILE A 22 0.68 0.22 -2.42
C ILE A 22 1.16 1.67 -2.36
N LYS A 23 2.32 1.97 -2.98
CA LYS A 23 2.85 3.33 -3.02
C LYS A 23 1.92 4.32 -3.71
N PHE A 24 1.32 3.91 -4.82
CA PHE A 24 0.33 4.72 -5.52
C PHE A 24 -0.88 5.01 -4.63
N THR A 25 -1.44 3.98 -4.00
CA THR A 25 -2.63 4.12 -3.14
C THR A 25 -2.38 5.07 -1.98
N VAL A 26 -1.24 4.93 -1.29
CA VAL A 26 -0.88 5.80 -0.16
C VAL A 26 -0.61 7.24 -0.61
N GLY A 27 0.02 7.43 -1.78
CA GLY A 27 0.24 8.77 -2.35
C GLY A 27 -1.00 9.40 -2.97
N PHE A 28 -2.07 8.64 -3.22
CA PHE A 28 -3.29 9.10 -3.86
C PHE A 28 -4.25 9.72 -2.83
N LYS A 29 -3.89 10.92 -2.35
CA LYS A 29 -4.64 11.67 -1.32
C LYS A 29 -6.11 11.91 -1.69
N GLN A 30 -6.46 11.85 -2.97
CA GLN A 30 -7.82 12.02 -3.46
C GLN A 30 -8.80 10.98 -2.90
N LEU A 31 -8.35 9.75 -2.60
CA LEU A 31 -9.19 8.75 -1.93
C LEU A 31 -9.64 9.27 -0.57
N TYR A 32 -8.70 9.75 0.25
CA TYR A 32 -9.03 10.31 1.54
C TYR A 32 -9.85 11.60 1.42
N TYR A 33 -9.58 12.47 0.44
CA TYR A 33 -10.37 13.68 0.24
C TYR A 33 -11.84 13.40 -0.07
N PHE A 34 -12.12 12.32 -0.77
CA PHE A 34 -13.48 11.82 -0.97
C PHE A 34 -14.07 11.33 0.38
N ASP A 35 -13.30 10.54 1.13
CA ASP A 35 -13.72 9.98 2.42
C ASP A 35 -13.97 11.03 3.51
N ILE A 36 -13.31 12.19 3.46
CA ILE A 36 -13.59 13.29 4.40
C ILE A 36 -15.08 13.67 4.38
N GLU A 37 -15.69 13.75 3.19
CA GLU A 37 -17.11 14.04 3.06
C GLU A 37 -17.95 12.77 3.22
N TYR A 38 -17.58 11.69 2.53
CA TYR A 38 -18.37 10.46 2.49
C TYR A 38 -18.55 9.84 3.89
N LEU A 39 -17.52 9.90 4.75
CA LEU A 39 -17.56 9.39 6.11
C LEU A 39 -17.93 10.46 7.16
N ASN A 40 -18.26 11.69 6.75
CA ASN A 40 -18.59 12.82 7.64
C ASN A 40 -17.49 13.11 8.70
N ILE A 41 -16.22 12.99 8.33
CA ILE A 41 -15.07 13.17 9.23
C ILE A 41 -15.08 14.53 9.97
N PRO A 42 -15.46 15.67 9.36
CA PRO A 42 -15.54 16.95 10.07
C PRO A 42 -16.48 16.92 11.28
N VAL A 43 -17.61 16.22 11.16
CA VAL A 43 -18.58 16.08 12.25
C VAL A 43 -18.05 15.16 13.35
N LEU A 44 -17.45 14.03 12.97
CA LEU A 44 -16.91 13.04 13.92
C LEU A 44 -15.72 13.57 14.70
N SER A 45 -14.84 14.33 14.05
CA SER A 45 -13.60 14.85 14.64
C SER A 45 -13.75 16.20 15.31
N GLY A 46 -14.80 16.96 14.97
CA GLY A 46 -14.97 18.35 15.41
C GLY A 46 -13.97 19.33 14.76
N LEU A 47 -13.27 18.91 13.70
CA LEU A 47 -12.28 19.73 12.99
C LEU A 47 -12.82 20.25 11.65
N SER A 48 -12.29 21.39 11.21
CA SER A 48 -12.60 21.92 9.88
C SER A 48 -12.06 20.98 8.78
N LYS A 49 -12.72 20.98 7.61
CA LYS A 49 -12.28 20.19 6.46
C LYS A 49 -10.86 20.57 6.04
N GLU A 50 -10.53 21.86 6.13
CA GLU A 50 -9.24 22.43 5.82
C GLU A 50 -8.16 21.91 6.78
N ASP A 51 -8.43 21.88 8.09
CA ASP A 51 -7.51 21.33 9.08
C ASP A 51 -7.30 19.83 8.89
N ILE A 52 -8.36 19.07 8.63
CA ILE A 52 -8.28 17.63 8.36
C ILE A 52 -7.35 17.37 7.17
N LYS A 53 -7.59 18.07 6.05
CA LYS A 53 -6.73 17.96 4.85
C LYS A 53 -5.29 18.34 5.15
N LYS A 54 -5.06 19.45 5.84
CA LYS A 54 -3.70 19.93 6.16
C LYS A 54 -2.92 18.91 6.97
N ASN A 55 -3.54 18.31 7.99
CA ASN A 55 -2.90 17.30 8.83
C ASN A 55 -2.67 15.98 8.07
N TYR A 56 -3.65 15.54 7.28
CA TYR A 56 -3.50 14.35 6.45
C TYR A 56 -2.41 14.53 5.38
N ASP A 57 -2.37 15.68 4.72
CA ASP A 57 -1.38 16.00 3.70
C ASP A 57 0.03 15.93 4.26
N TYR A 58 0.25 16.59 5.41
CA TYR A 58 1.50 16.53 6.14
C TYR A 58 1.89 15.09 6.48
N MET A 59 0.96 14.30 7.03
CA MET A 59 1.23 12.93 7.45
C MET A 59 1.61 12.02 6.28
N ILE A 60 0.92 12.13 5.15
CA ILE A 60 1.28 11.37 3.94
C ILE A 60 2.65 11.82 3.41
N ASP A 61 2.90 13.13 3.36
CA ASP A 61 4.19 13.65 2.88
C ASP A 61 5.33 13.20 3.79
N TYR A 62 5.18 13.32 5.11
CA TYR A 62 6.12 12.85 6.12
C TYR A 62 6.47 11.37 5.93
N ASN A 63 5.46 10.52 5.80
CA ASN A 63 5.63 9.08 5.69
C ASN A 63 6.31 8.65 4.38
N LEU A 64 6.07 9.38 3.29
CA LEU A 64 6.66 9.09 1.98
C LEU A 64 8.05 9.72 1.81
N ASP A 65 8.35 10.81 2.52
CA ASP A 65 9.61 11.53 2.43
C ASP A 65 10.75 10.90 3.27
N LYS A 66 11.99 11.19 2.87
CA LYS A 66 13.24 10.72 3.48
C LYS A 66 13.84 11.71 4.47
N ASP A 67 13.25 12.89 4.64
CA ASP A 67 13.74 13.92 5.56
C ASP A 67 13.63 13.51 7.03
N ASN A 68 14.73 13.49 7.77
CA ASN A 68 14.76 13.10 9.20
C ASN A 68 14.19 14.16 10.15
N LYS A 69 13.09 14.81 9.78
CA LYS A 69 12.36 15.73 10.65
C LYS A 69 11.60 14.93 11.70
N GLU A 70 11.46 15.52 12.88
CA GLU A 70 10.54 15.01 13.91
C GLU A 70 9.11 15.07 13.38
N PHE A 71 8.27 14.10 13.75
CA PHE A 71 6.87 14.11 13.41
C PHE A 71 6.11 15.16 14.23
N GLU A 72 5.45 16.09 13.53
CA GLU A 72 4.65 17.15 14.16
C GLU A 72 3.51 17.59 13.25
N LEU A 73 2.29 17.28 13.67
CA LEU A 73 1.09 17.61 12.92
C LEU A 73 0.81 19.13 12.93
N PRO A 74 0.41 19.73 11.79
CA PRO A 74 0.30 21.19 11.68
C PRO A 74 -0.74 21.90 12.56
N SER A 75 -1.81 21.22 12.99
CA SER A 75 -2.83 21.84 13.86
C SER A 75 -3.44 20.94 14.94
N ILE A 76 -3.06 19.65 14.98
CA ILE A 76 -3.46 18.74 16.06
C ILE A 76 -2.24 18.26 16.85
N LYS A 77 -2.42 18.12 18.16
CA LYS A 77 -1.35 17.63 19.04
C LYS A 77 -1.08 16.14 18.82
N SER A 78 0.11 15.71 19.23
CA SER A 78 0.51 14.30 19.25
C SER A 78 1.27 14.03 20.53
N SER A 79 0.96 12.91 21.18
CA SER A 79 1.74 12.38 22.28
C SER A 79 3.11 11.89 21.79
N GLU A 80 4.03 11.65 22.72
CA GLU A 80 5.33 11.06 22.39
C GLU A 80 5.17 9.67 21.74
N ASN A 81 4.28 8.84 22.30
CA ASN A 81 3.95 7.53 21.72
C ASN A 81 3.36 7.66 20.31
N GLY A 82 2.45 8.62 20.10
CA GLY A 82 1.86 8.88 18.79
C GLY A 82 2.90 9.28 17.74
N LYS A 83 3.85 10.14 18.11
CA LYS A 83 4.99 10.50 17.24
C LYS A 83 5.84 9.29 16.88
N ILE A 84 6.19 8.46 17.86
CA ILE A 84 6.97 7.24 17.65
C ILE A 84 6.24 6.30 16.68
N HIS A 85 4.92 6.12 16.84
CA HIS A 85 4.15 5.29 15.93
C HIS A 85 4.24 5.78 14.46
N PHE A 86 4.08 7.08 14.21
CA PHE A 86 4.22 7.61 12.85
C PHE A 86 5.65 7.53 12.30
N GLU A 87 6.67 7.61 13.15
CA GLU A 87 8.06 7.31 12.77
C GLU A 87 8.25 5.85 12.36
N GLU A 88 7.64 4.89 13.09
CA GLU A 88 7.66 3.48 12.73
C GLU A 88 6.94 3.22 11.40
N VAL A 89 5.77 3.84 11.19
CA VAL A 89 5.02 3.80 9.92
C VAL A 89 5.88 4.32 8.76
N ARG A 90 6.56 5.44 8.95
CA ARG A 90 7.50 5.98 7.97
C ARG A 90 8.63 5.00 7.65
N ASN A 91 9.20 4.34 8.65
CA ASN A 91 10.24 3.33 8.43
C ASN A 91 9.74 2.17 7.54
N ILE A 92 8.49 1.73 7.73
CA ILE A 92 7.84 0.73 6.87
C ILE A 92 7.79 1.24 5.42
N PHE A 93 7.39 2.49 5.19
CA PHE A 93 7.36 3.08 3.85
C PHE A 93 8.75 3.23 3.23
N GLN A 94 9.78 3.53 4.02
CA GLN A 94 11.16 3.57 3.52
C GLN A 94 11.68 2.17 3.15
N ILE A 95 11.29 1.12 3.88
CA ILE A 95 11.56 -0.27 3.50
C ILE A 95 10.82 -0.63 2.21
N LEU A 96 9.54 -0.28 2.09
CA LEU A 96 8.76 -0.47 0.86
C LEU A 96 9.42 0.23 -0.34
N ASN A 97 9.93 1.45 -0.15
CA ASN A 97 10.67 2.19 -1.17
C ASN A 97 11.96 1.47 -1.60
N LYS A 98 12.68 0.83 -0.69
CA LYS A 98 13.86 0.01 -1.00
C LYS A 98 13.46 -1.24 -1.81
N ILE A 99 12.42 -1.96 -1.37
CA ILE A 99 11.87 -3.14 -2.07
C ILE A 99 11.45 -2.78 -3.50
N PHE A 100 10.72 -1.67 -3.67
CA PHE A 100 10.33 -1.16 -4.99
C PHE A 100 11.54 -0.90 -5.88
N LYS A 101 12.59 -0.22 -5.39
CA LYS A 101 13.78 0.08 -6.20
C LYS A 101 14.54 -1.17 -6.62
N ILE A 102 14.75 -2.11 -5.69
CA ILE A 102 15.43 -3.37 -5.97
C ILE A 102 14.63 -4.20 -6.98
N SER A 103 13.33 -4.36 -6.75
CA SER A 103 12.46 -5.11 -7.66
C SER A 103 12.36 -4.45 -9.04
N LEU A 104 12.38 -3.11 -9.14
CA LEU A 104 12.39 -2.40 -10.41
C LEU A 104 13.63 -2.75 -11.25
N VAL A 105 14.83 -2.67 -10.64
CA VAL A 105 16.08 -3.01 -11.34
C VAL A 105 16.07 -4.47 -11.77
N LEU A 106 15.69 -5.40 -10.89
CA LEU A 106 15.63 -6.82 -11.21
C LEU A 106 14.57 -7.15 -12.26
N SER A 107 13.42 -6.46 -12.26
CA SER A 107 12.38 -6.60 -13.28
C SER A 107 12.85 -6.10 -14.64
N ILE A 108 13.60 -5.00 -14.72
CA ILE A 108 14.17 -4.53 -15.99
C ILE A 108 15.15 -5.56 -16.56
N ILE A 109 16.06 -6.09 -15.73
CA ILE A 109 16.99 -7.15 -16.13
C ILE A 109 16.22 -8.39 -16.61
N GLY A 110 15.23 -8.82 -15.82
CA GLY A 110 14.37 -9.95 -16.16
C GLY A 110 13.60 -9.73 -17.45
N LEU A 111 13.10 -8.51 -17.70
CA LEU A 111 12.38 -8.16 -18.93
C LEU A 111 13.27 -8.33 -20.15
N VAL A 112 14.49 -7.76 -20.11
CA VAL A 112 15.46 -7.85 -21.20
C VAL A 112 15.80 -9.30 -21.50
N ILE A 113 16.11 -10.10 -20.47
CA ILE A 113 16.42 -11.53 -20.64
C ILE A 113 15.25 -12.28 -21.27
N ASN A 114 14.00 -12.02 -20.86
CA ASN A 114 12.83 -12.69 -21.42
C ASN A 114 12.56 -12.29 -22.87
N ILE A 115 12.73 -11.00 -23.22
CA ILE A 115 12.59 -10.50 -24.60
C ILE A 115 13.64 -11.16 -25.50
N LEU A 116 14.91 -11.17 -25.11
CA LEU A 116 15.99 -11.78 -25.88
C LEU A 116 15.76 -13.28 -26.12
N ASN A 117 15.15 -13.96 -25.15
CA ASN A 117 14.81 -15.39 -25.26
C ASN A 117 13.41 -15.65 -25.86
N LYS A 118 12.70 -14.62 -26.35
CA LYS A 118 11.31 -14.68 -26.84
C LYS A 118 10.33 -15.36 -25.86
N ASN A 119 10.62 -15.30 -24.57
CA ASN A 119 9.88 -15.98 -23.53
C ASN A 119 8.80 -15.07 -22.95
N ILE A 120 7.53 -15.36 -23.25
CA ILE A 120 6.38 -14.59 -22.76
C ILE A 120 5.63 -15.30 -21.61
N GLU A 121 5.98 -16.54 -21.28
CA GLU A 121 5.26 -17.35 -20.27
C GLU A 121 5.39 -16.80 -18.84
N PHE A 122 6.37 -15.93 -18.58
CA PHE A 122 6.49 -15.22 -17.30
C PHE A 122 5.27 -14.31 -17.05
N LEU A 123 4.73 -13.63 -18.07
CA LEU A 123 3.55 -12.75 -17.92
C LEU A 123 2.31 -13.50 -17.41
N LYS A 124 2.06 -14.71 -17.96
CA LYS A 124 0.99 -15.59 -17.49
C LYS A 124 1.21 -16.03 -16.05
N THR A 125 2.47 -16.30 -15.68
CA THR A 125 2.83 -16.77 -14.35
C THR A 125 2.73 -15.62 -13.33
N THR A 126 3.15 -14.40 -13.68
CA THR A 126 2.93 -13.16 -12.92
C THR A 126 1.45 -12.91 -12.70
N SER A 127 0.62 -12.99 -13.75
CA SER A 127 -0.84 -12.83 -13.62
C SER A 127 -1.43 -13.78 -12.58
N LYS A 128 -1.06 -15.07 -12.61
CA LYS A 128 -1.50 -16.04 -11.60
C LYS A 128 -1.00 -15.69 -10.19
N ALA A 129 0.28 -15.34 -10.06
CA ALA A 129 0.87 -14.97 -8.77
C ALA A 129 0.18 -13.74 -8.16
N LEU A 130 -0.20 -12.76 -8.98
CA LEU A 130 -0.96 -11.58 -8.56
C LEU A 130 -2.39 -11.89 -8.12
N ILE A 131 -2.98 -13.05 -8.46
CA ILE A 131 -4.32 -13.42 -7.98
C ILE A 131 -4.21 -14.27 -6.72
N VAL A 132 -3.35 -15.30 -6.73
CA VAL A 132 -3.30 -16.28 -5.64
C VAL A 132 -2.91 -15.63 -4.32
N ILE A 133 -1.92 -14.73 -4.32
CA ILE A 133 -1.41 -14.11 -3.09
C ILE A 133 -2.44 -13.17 -2.46
N PRO A 134 -3.06 -12.20 -3.19
CA PRO A 134 -4.07 -11.33 -2.59
C PRO A 134 -5.36 -12.06 -2.23
N LEU A 135 -5.77 -13.11 -2.96
CA LEU A 135 -7.00 -13.83 -2.60
C LEU A 135 -6.89 -14.44 -1.19
N ILE A 136 -5.71 -14.95 -0.84
CA ILE A 136 -5.42 -15.54 0.48
C ILE A 136 -5.37 -14.45 1.56
N LEU A 137 -4.75 -13.31 1.26
CA LEU A 137 -4.53 -12.24 2.24
C LEU A 137 -5.75 -11.32 2.44
N MET A 138 -6.60 -11.16 1.42
CA MET A 138 -7.71 -10.21 1.44
C MET A 138 -9.03 -10.82 1.92
N LEU A 139 -9.19 -12.15 1.88
CA LEU A 139 -10.40 -12.80 2.38
C LEU A 139 -10.66 -12.49 3.87
N PRO A 140 -9.66 -12.54 4.78
CA PRO A 140 -9.86 -12.14 6.17
C PRO A 140 -10.22 -10.65 6.32
N ILE A 141 -9.64 -9.78 5.50
CA ILE A 141 -9.83 -8.32 5.54
C ILE A 141 -11.28 -7.95 5.20
N VAL A 142 -11.89 -8.63 4.22
CA VAL A 142 -13.29 -8.38 3.83
C VAL A 142 -14.28 -8.99 4.83
N VAL A 143 -13.93 -10.10 5.47
CA VAL A 143 -14.81 -10.79 6.43
C VAL A 143 -14.81 -10.10 7.80
N ASN A 144 -13.64 -9.66 8.27
CA ASN A 144 -13.49 -8.97 9.55
C ASN A 144 -12.36 -7.95 9.44
N PHE A 145 -12.71 -6.73 9.04
CA PHE A 145 -11.75 -5.66 8.86
C PHE A 145 -11.07 -5.27 10.18
N GLU A 146 -11.85 -4.99 11.23
CA GLU A 146 -11.36 -4.61 12.56
C GLU A 146 -10.34 -5.64 13.09
N GLY A 147 -10.70 -6.93 13.07
CA GLY A 147 -9.80 -8.00 13.52
C GLY A 147 -8.52 -8.09 12.68
N SER A 148 -8.63 -7.88 11.36
CA SER A 148 -7.48 -7.85 10.46
C SER A 148 -6.59 -6.62 10.70
N PHE A 149 -7.19 -5.46 10.98
CA PHE A 149 -6.51 -4.21 11.29
C PHE A 149 -5.72 -4.34 12.59
N VAL A 150 -6.33 -4.88 13.65
CA VAL A 150 -5.64 -5.15 14.93
C VAL A 150 -4.52 -6.17 14.75
N LEU A 151 -4.75 -7.26 14.01
CA LEU A 151 -3.73 -8.27 13.74
C LEU A 151 -2.54 -7.69 12.97
N PHE A 152 -2.80 -6.84 11.99
CA PHE A 152 -1.76 -6.12 11.25
C PHE A 152 -0.88 -5.30 12.20
N HIS A 153 -1.49 -4.49 13.07
CA HIS A 153 -0.72 -3.66 14.01
C HIS A 153 0.12 -4.49 14.97
N LYS A 154 -0.43 -5.57 15.54
CA LYS A 154 0.32 -6.49 16.42
C LYS A 154 1.45 -7.24 15.71
N THR A 155 1.38 -7.38 14.38
CA THR A 155 2.43 -8.03 13.59
C THR A 155 3.52 -7.03 13.18
N MET A 156 3.14 -5.79 12.90
CA MET A 156 4.06 -4.76 12.39
C MET A 156 4.76 -3.98 13.50
N PHE A 157 4.15 -3.87 14.68
CA PHE A 157 4.65 -3.10 15.81
C PHE A 157 4.82 -4.00 17.05
N ASN A 158 5.93 -3.81 17.76
CA ASN A 158 6.24 -4.56 19.00
C ASN A 158 5.80 -3.80 20.27
N ASN A 159 4.90 -2.84 20.12
CA ASN A 159 4.39 -1.96 21.16
C ASN A 159 2.90 -1.65 20.90
N ASP A 160 2.25 -0.98 21.84
CA ASP A 160 0.84 -0.59 21.74
C ASP A 160 0.65 0.91 21.41
N TYR A 161 1.68 1.59 20.89
CA TYR A 161 1.63 3.03 20.62
C TYR A 161 0.68 3.43 19.49
N TRP A 162 0.22 2.46 18.70
CA TRP A 162 -0.84 2.61 17.70
C TRP A 162 -2.25 2.71 18.32
N ILE A 163 -2.40 2.39 19.62
CA ILE A 163 -3.66 2.57 20.35
C ILE A 163 -3.71 4.00 20.89
N PHE A 164 -4.34 4.88 20.12
CA PHE A 164 -4.41 6.30 20.43
C PHE A 164 -5.50 6.65 21.46
N ASP A 165 -5.16 7.51 22.41
CA ASP A 165 -6.14 8.23 23.23
C ASP A 165 -6.62 9.47 22.45
N PRO A 166 -7.90 9.61 22.12
CA PRO A 166 -8.42 10.77 21.39
C PRO A 166 -8.10 12.13 22.06
N ASN A 167 -7.87 12.15 23.38
CA ASN A 167 -7.48 13.35 24.11
C ASN A 167 -6.01 13.68 24.00
N LEU A 168 -5.12 12.74 23.69
CA LEU A 168 -3.67 12.97 23.55
C LEU A 168 -3.24 12.98 22.07
N ASP A 169 -3.89 12.14 21.28
CA ASP A 169 -3.66 11.89 19.86
C ASP A 169 -4.98 12.03 19.06
N PRO A 170 -5.51 13.27 18.88
CA PRO A 170 -6.78 13.49 18.17
C PRO A 170 -6.78 13.02 16.71
N VAL A 171 -5.61 12.68 16.16
CA VAL A 171 -5.44 12.11 14.83
C VAL A 171 -6.28 10.86 14.59
N ILE A 172 -6.57 10.09 15.65
CA ILE A 172 -7.46 8.92 15.57
C ILE A 172 -8.87 9.29 15.06
N ASN A 173 -9.34 10.49 15.39
CA ASN A 173 -10.67 10.94 14.99
C ASN A 173 -10.75 11.36 13.52
N ILE A 174 -9.61 11.57 12.85
CA ILE A 174 -9.56 11.88 11.41
C ILE A 174 -9.14 10.68 10.57
N LEU A 175 -8.78 9.55 11.18
CA LEU A 175 -8.38 8.32 10.49
C LEU A 175 -9.32 7.17 10.85
N PRO A 176 -10.60 7.24 10.43
CA PRO A 176 -11.55 6.17 10.69
C PRO A 176 -11.09 4.87 10.01
N GLU A 177 -11.42 3.73 10.61
CA GLU A 177 -11.04 2.42 10.09
C GLU A 177 -11.57 2.17 8.67
N GLU A 178 -12.73 2.72 8.35
CA GLU A 178 -13.38 2.63 7.04
C GLU A 178 -12.54 3.24 5.92
N PHE A 179 -11.77 4.31 6.20
CA PHE A 179 -10.83 4.85 5.23
C PHE A 179 -9.75 3.82 4.88
N PHE A 180 -9.19 3.13 5.87
CA PHE A 180 -8.19 2.09 5.64
C PHE A 180 -8.79 0.89 4.90
N PHE A 181 -10.07 0.57 5.15
CA PHE A 181 -10.81 -0.43 4.37
C PHE A 181 -10.94 -0.02 2.90
N HIS A 182 -11.33 1.23 2.60
CA HIS A 182 -11.38 1.74 1.23
C HIS A 182 -10.01 1.70 0.53
N ALA A 183 -8.93 2.05 1.24
CA ALA A 183 -7.57 1.93 0.72
C ALA A 183 -7.19 0.46 0.43
N GLY A 184 -7.55 -0.46 1.31
CA GLY A 184 -7.38 -1.90 1.10
C GLY A 184 -8.15 -2.43 -0.12
N LEU A 185 -9.39 -1.97 -0.32
CA LEU A 185 -10.19 -2.29 -1.51
C LEU A 185 -9.56 -1.73 -2.79
N MET A 186 -9.06 -0.49 -2.76
CA MET A 186 -8.36 0.11 -3.90
C MET A 186 -7.14 -0.72 -4.30
N ILE A 187 -6.31 -1.14 -3.33
CA ILE A 187 -5.16 -2.03 -3.58
C ILE A 187 -5.63 -3.33 -4.26
N LEU A 188 -6.66 -3.98 -3.72
CA LEU A 188 -7.19 -5.23 -4.28
C LEU A 188 -7.67 -5.05 -5.72
N ILE A 189 -8.48 -4.03 -6.00
CA ILE A 189 -9.01 -3.73 -7.33
C ILE A 189 -7.86 -3.50 -8.32
N LEU A 190 -6.86 -2.69 -7.94
CA LEU A 190 -5.69 -2.41 -8.77
C LEU A 190 -4.87 -3.67 -9.05
N ILE A 191 -4.73 -4.58 -8.08
CA ILE A 191 -4.01 -5.85 -8.30
C ILE A 191 -4.79 -6.74 -9.29
N ILE A 192 -6.11 -6.82 -9.18
CA ILE A 192 -6.95 -7.57 -10.13
C ILE A 192 -6.78 -7.00 -11.55
N ILE A 193 -6.85 -5.68 -11.71
CA ILE A 193 -6.63 -5.00 -13.00
C ILE A 193 -5.23 -5.30 -13.55
N ALA A 194 -4.19 -5.22 -12.70
CA ALA A 194 -2.81 -5.50 -13.11
C ALA A 194 -2.63 -6.97 -13.53
N SER A 195 -3.27 -7.90 -12.82
CA SER A 195 -3.26 -9.32 -13.17
C SER A 195 -3.93 -9.57 -14.53
N LEU A 196 -5.12 -9.01 -14.74
CA LEU A 196 -5.85 -9.14 -16.00
C LEU A 196 -5.05 -8.54 -17.15
N THR A 197 -4.44 -7.37 -16.94
CA THR A 197 -3.59 -6.71 -17.92
C THR A 197 -2.40 -7.59 -18.32
N ASN A 198 -1.69 -8.17 -17.35
CA ASN A 198 -0.59 -9.12 -17.63
C ASN A 198 -1.06 -10.33 -18.45
N TYR A 199 -2.24 -10.87 -18.13
CA TYR A 199 -2.81 -11.99 -18.88
C TYR A 199 -3.20 -11.61 -20.31
N LEU A 200 -3.81 -10.44 -20.51
CA LEU A 200 -4.19 -9.94 -21.83
C LEU A 200 -2.97 -9.67 -22.71
N ILE A 201 -1.92 -9.05 -22.16
CA ILE A 201 -0.64 -8.85 -22.86
C ILE A 201 -0.05 -10.21 -23.27
N TYR A 202 -0.01 -11.18 -22.36
CA TYR A 202 0.42 -12.54 -22.69
C TYR A 202 -0.38 -13.15 -23.85
N ARG A 203 -1.72 -13.04 -23.81
CA ARG A 203 -2.60 -13.58 -24.85
C ARG A 203 -2.40 -12.92 -26.20
N PHE A 204 -2.18 -11.60 -26.22
CA PHE A 204 -1.87 -10.85 -27.44
C PHE A 204 -0.53 -11.30 -28.04
N LEU A 205 0.55 -11.28 -27.25
CA LEU A 205 1.88 -11.67 -27.72
C LEU A 205 1.94 -13.15 -28.16
N LYS A 206 1.17 -14.03 -27.53
CA LYS A 206 1.10 -15.44 -27.91
C LYS A 206 0.37 -15.70 -29.22
N ARG A 207 -0.49 -14.78 -29.67
CA ARG A 207 -1.15 -14.87 -30.98
C ARG A 207 -0.21 -14.51 -32.13
N GLU A 208 0.77 -13.66 -31.86
CA GLU A 208 1.76 -13.17 -32.82
C GLU A 208 3.01 -14.09 -32.92
N GLN A 209 3.12 -15.12 -32.07
CA GLN A 209 4.19 -16.14 -32.08
C GLN A 209 3.72 -17.42 -32.76
#